data_AF-A0A7V9TAP8-F1
#
_entry.id   AF-A0A7V9TAP8-F1
#
_cell.length_a   1.000
_cell.length_b   1.000
_cell.length_c   1.000
_cell.angle_alpha   90.00
_cell.angle_beta   90.00
_cell.angle_gamma   90.00
#
_symmetry.space_group_name_H-M   'P 1'
#
loop_
_entity.id
_entity.type
_entity.pdbx_description
1 polymer ?
#
loop_
_entity_poly.entity_id
_entity_poly.type
_entity_poly.pdbx_seq_one_letter_code
_entity_poly.pdbx_strand_id
1 'polypeptide(L)'
;TASEEKLPGFTRSRFLEASVIGINAAMGGLLTLPVIGFMVLPAFTNVDEEEVDLGPIDNFREGEFVIATYLSNPAQGEVSRRTAFVRKNAAADSGEPSFTILYSRCVHLGCPVQPNGPIDEEARIELENAALLPVLAQSFGCPCHGGLYDAEGNRRAGPPVRSMDRYTYSIRNGRLVLGELYAVGNVSGTGANATISKYPWSVPGTHVDGIESWLYPIVPSQVTG
;
A
#
# COMPACT_ATOMS: atom_id res chain seq x y z
N THR A 1 -3.17 80.96 4.31
CA THR A 1 -4.39 80.23 3.92
C THR A 1 -4.05 78.75 3.82
N ALA A 2 -4.25 77.99 4.90
CA ALA A 2 -4.09 76.54 4.85
C ALA A 2 -5.33 75.98 4.15
N SER A 3 -5.14 75.30 3.02
CA SER A 3 -6.20 74.55 2.36
C SER A 3 -6.55 73.34 3.22
N GLU A 4 -7.79 73.29 3.70
CA GLU A 4 -8.29 72.13 4.44
C GLU A 4 -8.39 70.93 3.50
N GLU A 5 -7.48 69.97 3.69
CA GLU A 5 -7.43 68.75 2.91
C GLU A 5 -8.60 67.85 3.31
N LYS A 6 -9.57 67.71 2.41
CA LYS A 6 -10.74 66.85 2.62
C LYS A 6 -10.26 65.41 2.79
N LEU A 7 -10.42 64.86 3.99
CA LEU A 7 -10.11 63.46 4.27
C LEU A 7 -10.78 62.56 3.22
N PRO A 8 -10.11 61.53 2.67
CA PRO A 8 -10.69 60.65 1.68
C PRO A 8 -11.92 59.95 2.27
N GLY A 9 -13.11 60.37 1.85
CA GLY A 9 -14.38 59.79 2.29
C GLY A 9 -14.80 58.62 1.39
N PHE A 10 -15.02 57.45 1.97
CA PHE A 10 -15.62 56.33 1.23
C PHE A 10 -17.09 56.62 0.94
N THR A 11 -17.54 56.31 -0.28
CA THR A 11 -18.96 56.45 -0.64
C THR A 11 -19.78 55.34 0.03
N ARG A 12 -21.05 55.62 0.31
CA ARG A 12 -21.99 54.61 0.83
C ARG A 12 -22.09 53.40 -0.09
N SER A 13 -21.97 53.59 -1.40
CA SER A 13 -21.94 52.51 -2.38
C SER A 13 -20.74 51.58 -2.20
N ARG A 14 -19.54 52.13 -1.94
CA ARG A 14 -18.33 51.34 -1.67
C ARG A 14 -18.45 50.53 -0.39
N PHE A 15 -19.05 51.10 0.65
CA PHE A 15 -19.31 50.38 1.90
C PHE A 15 -20.28 49.20 1.70
N LEU A 16 -21.38 49.42 0.97
CA LEU A 16 -22.36 48.36 0.67
C LEU A 16 -21.77 47.27 -0.23
N GLU A 17 -21.01 47.65 -1.26
CA GLU A 17 -20.29 46.72 -2.15
C GLU A 17 -19.37 45.80 -1.34
N ALA A 18 -18.51 46.38 -0.48
CA ALA A 18 -17.60 45.62 0.36
C ALA A 18 -18.34 44.70 1.34
N SER A 19 -19.46 45.16 1.91
CA SER A 19 -20.28 44.37 2.84
C SER A 19 -20.91 43.16 2.15
N VAL A 20 -21.46 43.35 0.95
CA VAL A 20 -22.07 42.27 0.15
C VAL A 20 -21.01 41.26 -0.26
N ILE A 21 -19.84 41.70 -0.72
CA ILE A 21 -18.71 40.82 -1.06
C ILE A 21 -18.25 40.04 0.18
N GLY A 22 -18.10 40.72 1.32
CA GLY A 22 -17.68 40.08 2.58
C GLY A 22 -18.65 39.02 3.07
N ILE A 23 -19.96 39.30 3.04
CA ILE A 23 -20.99 38.33 3.44
C ILE A 23 -21.02 37.13 2.50
N ASN A 24 -20.99 37.36 1.18
CA ASN A 24 -20.98 36.25 0.22
C ASN A 24 -19.69 35.42 0.32
N ALA A 25 -18.53 36.06 0.56
CA ALA A 25 -17.28 35.35 0.79
C ALA A 25 -17.34 34.49 2.06
N ALA A 26 -17.92 35.02 3.15
CA ALA A 26 -18.10 34.28 4.39
C ALA A 26 -19.06 33.08 4.20
N MET A 27 -20.20 33.30 3.55
CA MET A 27 -21.16 32.22 3.23
C MET A 27 -20.53 31.18 2.29
N GLY A 28 -19.79 31.63 1.27
CA GLY A 28 -19.07 30.78 0.33
C GLY A 28 -18.01 29.94 1.03
N GLY A 29 -17.23 30.53 1.95
CA GLY A 29 -16.26 29.81 2.77
C GLY A 29 -16.92 28.79 3.68
N LEU A 30 -18.01 29.16 4.36
CA LEU A 30 -18.74 28.25 5.27
C LEU A 30 -19.28 27.01 4.55
N LEU A 31 -19.71 27.15 3.30
CA LEU A 31 -20.23 26.04 2.50
C LEU A 31 -19.12 25.23 1.82
N THR A 32 -18.06 25.87 1.33
CA THR A 32 -17.00 25.19 0.57
C THR A 32 -15.98 24.48 1.46
N LEU A 33 -15.67 25.03 2.64
CA LEU A 33 -14.70 24.45 3.57
C LEU A 33 -15.01 22.98 3.94
N PRO A 34 -16.23 22.58 4.35
CA PRO A 34 -16.51 21.18 4.67
C PRO A 34 -16.39 20.28 3.43
N VAL A 35 -16.80 20.73 2.24
CA VAL A 35 -16.68 19.95 0.99
C VAL A 35 -15.21 19.69 0.65
N ILE A 36 -14.37 20.72 0.74
CA ILE A 36 -12.91 20.58 0.55
C ILE A 36 -12.34 19.64 1.62
N GLY A 37 -12.80 19.78 2.88
CA GLY A 37 -12.44 18.90 3.97
C GLY A 37 -12.70 17.43 3.63
N PHE A 38 -13.92 17.07 3.23
CA PHE A 38 -14.25 15.68 2.85
C PHE A 38 -13.52 15.20 1.59
N MET A 39 -13.17 16.09 0.67
CA MET A 39 -12.42 15.74 -0.53
C MET A 39 -10.95 15.45 -0.24
N VAL A 40 -10.36 16.17 0.71
CA VAL A 40 -8.90 16.16 0.97
C VAL A 40 -8.54 15.29 2.17
N LEU A 41 -9.36 15.26 3.22
CA LEU A 41 -9.07 14.55 4.47
C LEU A 41 -8.77 13.06 4.29
N PRO A 42 -9.48 12.28 3.43
CA PRO A 42 -9.17 10.86 3.25
C PRO A 42 -7.74 10.59 2.77
N ALA A 43 -7.11 11.57 2.10
CA ALA A 43 -5.72 11.48 1.69
C ALA A 43 -4.72 11.70 2.83
N PHE A 44 -5.18 11.93 4.07
CA PHE A 44 -4.37 12.10 5.28
C PHE A 44 -4.78 11.17 6.43
N THR A 45 -5.79 10.32 6.23
CA THR A 45 -6.21 9.31 7.21
C THR A 45 -5.50 7.99 6.92
N ASN A 46 -5.01 7.33 7.96
CA ASN A 46 -4.48 5.97 7.83
C ASN A 46 -5.60 4.94 7.81
N VAL A 47 -5.36 3.86 7.08
CA VAL A 47 -6.17 2.65 7.16
C VAL A 47 -5.38 1.69 8.03
N ASP A 48 -5.87 1.47 9.25
CA ASP A 48 -5.28 0.48 10.14
C ASP A 48 -5.59 -0.92 9.61
N GLU A 49 -4.55 -1.68 9.26
CA GLU A 49 -4.65 -3.11 8.96
C GLU A 49 -4.34 -3.90 10.23
N GLU A 50 -5.20 -4.85 10.58
CA GLU A 50 -4.96 -5.72 11.72
C GLU A 50 -3.89 -6.76 11.39
N GLU A 51 -3.10 -7.16 12.38
CA GLU A 51 -2.18 -8.28 12.23
C GLU A 51 -2.98 -9.57 11.99
N VAL A 52 -2.57 -10.37 11.00
CA VAL A 52 -3.30 -11.57 10.58
C VAL A 52 -2.48 -12.81 10.85
N ASP A 53 -3.02 -13.73 11.64
CA ASP A 53 -2.42 -15.04 11.86
C ASP A 53 -2.71 -15.98 10.68
N LEU A 54 -1.66 -16.32 9.93
CA LEU A 54 -1.71 -17.24 8.79
C LEU A 54 -1.56 -18.71 9.21
N GLY A 55 -1.43 -19.00 10.50
CA GLY A 55 -1.36 -20.34 11.06
C GLY A 55 0.06 -20.86 11.29
N PRO A 56 0.20 -22.16 11.61
CA PRO A 56 1.47 -22.80 11.91
C PRO A 56 2.50 -22.70 10.77
N ILE A 57 3.76 -22.44 11.12
CA ILE A 57 4.86 -22.36 10.13
C ILE A 57 5.13 -23.68 9.39
N ASP A 58 4.64 -24.81 9.93
CA ASP A 58 4.76 -26.14 9.34
C ASP A 58 3.84 -26.34 8.13
N ASN A 59 2.82 -25.50 7.99
CA ASN A 59 1.95 -25.49 6.79
C ASN A 59 2.69 -24.94 5.56
N PHE A 60 3.83 -24.30 5.74
CA PHE A 60 4.63 -23.72 4.67
C PHE A 60 5.84 -24.62 4.39
N ARG A 61 5.81 -25.31 3.25
CA ARG A 61 6.97 -26.09 2.78
C ARG A 61 8.07 -25.16 2.28
N GLU A 62 9.31 -25.56 2.50
CA GLU A 62 10.47 -24.79 2.09
C GLU A 62 10.55 -24.69 0.56
N GLY A 63 10.76 -23.47 0.05
CA GLY A 63 10.90 -23.18 -1.38
C GLY A 63 9.60 -23.16 -2.18
N GLU A 64 8.49 -23.63 -1.59
CA GLU A 64 7.16 -23.62 -2.22
C GLU A 64 6.38 -22.35 -1.86
N PHE A 65 5.68 -21.77 -2.83
CA PHE A 65 4.79 -20.65 -2.57
C PHE A 65 3.42 -21.16 -2.11
N VAL A 66 2.79 -20.38 -1.24
CA VAL A 66 1.43 -20.60 -0.76
C VAL A 66 0.66 -19.31 -1.01
N ILE A 67 -0.46 -19.42 -1.71
CA ILE A 67 -1.44 -18.35 -1.86
C ILE A 67 -2.20 -18.30 -0.53
N ALA A 68 -1.95 -17.27 0.27
CA ALA A 68 -2.66 -17.00 1.50
C ALA A 68 -3.77 -15.98 1.23
N THR A 69 -5.03 -16.39 1.39
CA THR A 69 -6.19 -15.50 1.31
C THR A 69 -6.70 -15.21 2.71
N TYR A 70 -6.89 -13.95 3.05
CA TYR A 70 -7.28 -13.52 4.40
C TYR A 70 -8.10 -12.22 4.34
N LEU A 71 -8.74 -11.86 5.45
CA LEU A 71 -9.41 -10.56 5.61
C LEU A 71 -8.45 -9.59 6.30
N SER A 72 -8.10 -8.48 5.65
CA SER A 72 -7.24 -7.45 6.27
C SER A 72 -7.97 -6.65 7.36
N ASN A 73 -9.31 -6.68 7.35
CA ASN A 73 -10.15 -6.08 8.37
C ASN A 73 -11.47 -6.86 8.46
N PRO A 74 -11.59 -7.82 9.39
CA PRO A 74 -12.79 -8.65 9.54
C PRO A 74 -14.08 -7.85 9.76
N ALA A 75 -14.01 -6.67 10.39
CA ALA A 75 -15.19 -5.82 10.62
C ALA A 75 -15.78 -5.25 9.32
N GLN A 76 -15.00 -5.17 8.24
CA GLN A 76 -15.49 -4.79 6.90
C GLN A 76 -16.00 -6.00 6.09
N GLY A 77 -15.83 -7.23 6.57
CA GLY A 77 -16.21 -8.44 5.86
C GLY A 77 -15.43 -8.62 4.55
N GLU A 78 -16.07 -9.21 3.54
CA GLU A 78 -15.40 -9.71 2.34
C GLU A 78 -14.75 -8.67 1.43
N VAL A 79 -15.09 -7.38 1.59
CA VAL A 79 -14.43 -6.29 0.84
C VAL A 79 -12.98 -6.09 1.30
N SER A 80 -12.66 -6.52 2.52
CA SER A 80 -11.30 -6.52 3.07
C SER A 80 -10.49 -7.75 2.65
N ARG A 81 -11.06 -8.67 1.85
CA ARG A 81 -10.32 -9.85 1.40
C ARG A 81 -9.08 -9.44 0.60
N ARG A 82 -7.94 -9.99 0.99
CA ARG A 82 -6.64 -9.80 0.35
C ARG A 82 -5.99 -11.16 0.10
N THR A 83 -4.97 -11.13 -0.75
CA THR A 83 -4.14 -12.28 -1.06
C THR A 83 -2.67 -11.89 -0.91
N ALA A 84 -1.89 -12.79 -0.31
CA ALA A 84 -0.45 -12.72 -0.26
C ALA A 84 0.16 -14.02 -0.80
N PHE A 85 1.34 -13.93 -1.40
CA PHE A 85 2.13 -15.09 -1.79
C PHE A 85 3.23 -15.27 -0.75
N VAL A 86 3.11 -16.34 0.03
CA VAL A 86 4.03 -16.65 1.13
C VAL A 86 4.95 -17.79 0.70
N ARG A 87 6.25 -17.60 0.83
CA ARG A 87 7.24 -18.68 0.67
C ARG A 87 8.10 -18.76 1.90
N LYS A 88 8.23 -19.96 2.46
CA LYS A 88 9.26 -20.24 3.46
C LYS A 88 10.59 -20.41 2.75
N ASN A 89 11.56 -19.56 3.08
CA ASN A 89 12.88 -19.61 2.48
C ASN A 89 13.71 -20.74 3.11
N ALA A 90 14.77 -21.14 2.41
CA ALA A 90 15.79 -21.98 3.01
C ALA A 90 16.39 -21.33 4.26
N ALA A 91 16.83 -22.16 5.20
CA ALA A 91 17.39 -21.69 6.46
C ALA A 91 18.52 -20.68 6.19
N ALA A 92 18.44 -19.52 6.83
CA ALA A 92 19.51 -18.53 6.83
C ALA A 92 20.74 -19.09 7.54
N ASP A 93 21.90 -18.45 7.34
CA ASP A 93 23.11 -18.74 8.13
C ASP A 93 22.89 -18.53 9.64
N SER A 94 21.87 -17.75 10.04
CA SER A 94 21.45 -17.54 11.43
C SER A 94 20.62 -18.69 12.02
N GLY A 95 20.15 -19.65 11.20
CA GLY A 95 19.33 -20.77 11.63
C GLY A 95 17.86 -20.45 11.92
N GLU A 96 17.44 -19.18 11.80
CA GLU A 96 16.05 -18.77 11.99
C GLU A 96 15.21 -18.96 10.71
N PRO A 97 13.95 -19.42 10.84
CA PRO A 97 13.05 -19.53 9.70
C PRO A 97 12.74 -18.15 9.13
N SER A 98 12.95 -17.97 7.82
CA SER A 98 12.65 -16.71 7.14
C SER A 98 11.59 -16.90 6.05
N PHE A 99 10.82 -15.85 5.81
CA PHE A 99 9.72 -15.86 4.86
C PHE A 99 9.84 -14.72 3.85
N THR A 100 9.48 -15.01 2.61
CA THR A 100 9.20 -14.00 1.58
C THR A 100 7.69 -13.91 1.42
N ILE A 101 7.11 -12.77 1.76
CA ILE A 101 5.66 -12.54 1.69
C ILE A 101 5.38 -11.39 0.73
N LEU A 102 4.93 -11.72 -0.48
CA LEU A 102 4.65 -10.76 -1.54
C LEU A 102 3.16 -10.38 -1.52
N TYR A 103 2.86 -9.10 -1.69
CA TYR A 103 1.49 -8.64 -1.86
C TYR A 103 0.99 -8.93 -3.27
N SER A 104 -0.21 -9.50 -3.42
CA SER A 104 -0.74 -9.90 -4.72
C SER A 104 -1.20 -8.73 -5.61
N ARG A 105 -0.73 -7.48 -5.40
CA ARG A 105 -1.09 -6.33 -6.23
C ARG A 105 0.09 -5.82 -7.03
N CYS A 106 -0.18 -5.55 -8.30
CA CYS A 106 0.79 -5.05 -9.26
C CYS A 106 1.11 -3.60 -8.97
N VAL A 107 2.40 -3.25 -8.96
CA VAL A 107 2.89 -1.89 -8.67
C VAL A 107 2.78 -0.95 -9.87
N HIS A 108 2.06 -1.35 -10.92
CA HIS A 108 1.63 -0.42 -11.96
C HIS A 108 0.40 0.39 -11.51
N LEU A 109 -0.74 -0.29 -11.33
CA LEU A 109 -2.04 0.34 -10.99
C LEU A 109 -2.87 -0.49 -10.00
N GLY A 110 -2.28 -1.50 -9.35
CA GLY A 110 -2.93 -2.27 -8.29
C GLY A 110 -3.75 -3.49 -8.72
N CYS A 111 -3.70 -3.88 -10.01
CA CYS A 111 -4.35 -5.12 -10.47
C CYS A 111 -3.86 -6.36 -9.69
N PRO A 112 -4.72 -7.37 -9.45
CA PRO A 112 -4.29 -8.65 -8.90
C PRO A 112 -3.26 -9.33 -9.81
N VAL A 113 -2.11 -9.64 -9.23
CA VAL A 113 -1.06 -10.45 -9.86
C VAL A 113 -1.40 -11.92 -9.66
N GLN A 114 -1.08 -12.75 -10.64
CA GLN A 114 -1.25 -14.20 -10.56
C GLN A 114 0.11 -14.91 -10.50
N PRO A 115 0.24 -15.98 -9.71
CA PRO A 115 1.41 -16.85 -9.77
C PRO A 115 1.42 -17.59 -11.10
N ASN A 116 2.58 -17.61 -11.77
CA ASN A 116 2.79 -18.43 -12.94
C ASN A 116 3.30 -19.81 -12.49
N GLY A 117 2.37 -20.75 -12.30
CA GLY A 117 2.68 -22.10 -11.86
C GLY A 117 1.44 -22.99 -11.73
N PRO A 118 1.60 -24.33 -11.69
CA PRO A 118 0.51 -25.24 -11.33
C PRO A 118 -0.01 -24.96 -9.91
N ILE A 119 -1.34 -24.91 -9.77
CA ILE A 119 -2.04 -24.75 -8.50
C ILE A 119 -2.62 -26.10 -8.11
N ASP A 120 -2.38 -26.53 -6.88
CA ASP A 120 -2.93 -27.75 -6.31
C ASP A 120 -4.18 -27.42 -5.46
N GLU A 121 -5.34 -27.38 -6.11
CA GLU A 121 -6.62 -27.04 -5.46
C GLU A 121 -7.02 -28.01 -4.34
N GLU A 122 -6.58 -29.27 -4.41
CA GLU A 122 -6.90 -30.31 -3.43
C GLU A 122 -6.10 -30.12 -2.12
N ALA A 123 -4.95 -29.46 -2.20
CA ALA A 123 -4.09 -29.15 -1.05
C ALA A 123 -4.51 -27.88 -0.28
N ARG A 124 -5.71 -27.34 -0.54
CA ARG A 124 -6.23 -26.16 0.15
C ARG A 124 -6.49 -26.45 1.64
N ILE A 125 -5.95 -25.60 2.51
CA ILE A 125 -6.14 -25.67 3.96
C ILE A 125 -6.95 -24.45 4.39
N GLU A 126 -8.13 -24.68 4.98
CA GLU A 126 -8.94 -23.64 5.62
C GLU A 126 -8.52 -23.49 7.08
N LEU A 127 -8.20 -22.25 7.49
CA LEU A 127 -7.91 -21.86 8.86
C LEU A 127 -8.93 -20.83 9.33
N GLU A 128 -8.92 -20.52 10.62
CA GLU A 128 -9.86 -19.56 11.22
C GLU A 128 -9.82 -18.17 10.57
N ASN A 129 -8.63 -17.66 10.26
CA ASN A 129 -8.42 -16.29 9.75
C ASN A 129 -7.84 -16.23 8.33
N ALA A 130 -7.55 -17.39 7.72
CA ALA A 130 -6.91 -17.47 6.41
C ALA A 130 -7.20 -18.80 5.70
N ALA A 131 -7.11 -18.79 4.37
CA ALA A 131 -7.06 -19.99 3.54
C ALA A 131 -5.69 -20.07 2.88
N LEU A 132 -5.06 -21.24 2.92
CA LEU A 132 -3.74 -21.49 2.34
C LEU A 132 -3.87 -22.45 1.15
N LEU A 133 -3.29 -22.08 0.02
CA LEU A 133 -3.31 -22.87 -1.20
C LEU A 133 -1.89 -22.98 -1.79
N PRO A 134 -1.24 -24.15 -1.72
CA PRO A 134 0.10 -24.35 -2.28
C PRO A 134 0.14 -24.14 -3.80
N VAL A 135 1.23 -23.55 -4.29
CA VAL A 135 1.47 -23.28 -5.70
C VAL A 135 2.96 -23.38 -6.05
N LEU A 136 3.25 -24.06 -7.15
CA LEU A 136 4.61 -24.15 -7.71
C LEU A 136 4.92 -22.97 -8.63
N ALA A 137 5.00 -21.78 -8.05
CA ALA A 137 5.22 -20.53 -8.78
C ALA A 137 6.72 -20.22 -8.96
N GLN A 138 7.14 -19.85 -10.18
CA GLN A 138 8.50 -19.37 -10.46
C GLN A 138 8.56 -17.87 -10.78
N SER A 139 7.43 -17.27 -11.12
CA SER A 139 7.28 -15.86 -11.43
C SER A 139 5.85 -15.43 -11.19
N PHE A 140 5.60 -14.13 -11.20
CA PHE A 140 4.30 -13.55 -10.96
C PHE A 140 3.91 -12.62 -12.12
N GLY A 141 2.78 -12.88 -12.75
CA GLY A 141 2.29 -12.17 -13.93
C GLY A 141 1.07 -11.30 -13.63
N CYS A 142 1.10 -10.05 -14.09
CA CYS A 142 -0.06 -9.15 -14.05
C CYS A 142 -0.75 -9.14 -15.43
N PRO A 143 -1.99 -9.64 -15.56
CA PRO A 143 -2.66 -9.78 -16.85
C PRO A 143 -3.11 -8.43 -17.46
N CYS A 144 -3.24 -7.37 -16.66
CA CYS A 144 -3.78 -6.10 -17.14
C CYS A 144 -2.94 -5.44 -18.24
N HIS A 145 -1.60 -5.38 -18.07
CA HIS A 145 -0.70 -4.67 -18.99
C HIS A 145 0.65 -5.40 -19.17
N GLY A 146 0.69 -6.72 -18.90
CA GLY A 146 1.88 -7.53 -19.09
C GLY A 146 3.03 -7.27 -18.10
N GLY A 147 2.71 -6.88 -16.86
CA GLY A 147 3.71 -6.79 -15.80
C GLY A 147 4.23 -8.17 -15.42
N LEU A 148 5.55 -8.34 -15.33
CA LEU A 148 6.18 -9.61 -14.93
C LEU A 148 7.15 -9.38 -13.78
N TYR A 149 7.07 -10.22 -12.76
CA TYR A 149 7.97 -10.23 -11.62
C TYR A 149 8.61 -11.62 -11.47
N ASP A 150 9.83 -11.67 -10.97
CA ASP A 150 10.47 -12.95 -10.62
C ASP A 150 10.01 -13.48 -9.25
N ALA A 151 10.57 -14.61 -8.81
CA ALA A 151 10.24 -15.23 -7.53
C ALA A 151 10.52 -14.34 -6.31
N GLU A 152 11.36 -13.31 -6.42
CA GLU A 152 11.57 -12.33 -5.34
C GLU A 152 10.65 -11.11 -5.47
N GLY A 153 9.76 -11.09 -6.45
CA GLY A 153 8.91 -9.96 -6.73
C GLY A 153 9.65 -8.80 -7.43
N ASN A 154 10.88 -8.99 -7.90
CA ASN A 154 11.55 -7.96 -8.70
C ASN A 154 10.89 -7.86 -10.06
N ARG A 155 10.65 -6.63 -10.51
CA ARG A 155 10.15 -6.38 -11.86
C ARG A 155 11.14 -6.89 -12.91
N ARG A 156 10.65 -7.68 -13.85
CA ARG A 156 11.39 -8.20 -15.01
C ARG A 156 10.93 -7.61 -16.33
N ALA A 157 9.65 -7.31 -16.45
CA ALA A 157 9.09 -6.71 -17.67
C ALA A 157 7.79 -5.95 -17.40
N GLY A 158 7.34 -5.22 -18.41
CA GLY A 158 6.09 -4.46 -18.39
C GLY A 158 6.19 -3.10 -17.70
N PRO A 159 5.06 -2.41 -17.53
CA PRO A 159 5.01 -1.04 -17.02
C PRO A 159 5.18 -0.83 -15.50
N PRO A 160 5.25 -1.83 -14.59
CA PRO A 160 5.47 -1.53 -13.17
C PRO A 160 6.72 -0.67 -12.95
N VAL A 161 6.73 0.13 -11.88
CA VAL A 161 7.80 1.11 -11.65
C VAL A 161 8.89 0.62 -10.69
N ARG A 162 8.58 -0.42 -9.91
CA ARG A 162 9.45 -1.01 -8.88
C ARG A 162 9.05 -2.46 -8.60
N SER A 163 9.69 -3.09 -7.62
CA SER A 163 9.39 -4.45 -7.16
C SER A 163 8.07 -4.53 -6.41
N MET A 164 7.49 -5.72 -6.31
CA MET A 164 6.24 -5.99 -5.57
C MET A 164 6.38 -5.56 -4.10
N ASP A 165 5.30 -5.01 -3.55
CA ASP A 165 5.20 -4.74 -2.11
C ASP A 165 5.33 -6.05 -1.32
N ARG A 166 5.88 -5.93 -0.12
CA ARG A 166 6.06 -7.05 0.79
C ARG A 166 5.39 -6.75 2.12
N TYR A 167 5.06 -7.81 2.85
CA TYR A 167 4.60 -7.70 4.22
C TYR A 167 5.75 -7.91 5.19
N THR A 168 5.76 -7.15 6.28
CA THR A 168 6.48 -7.55 7.47
C THR A 168 5.81 -8.78 8.09
N TYR A 169 6.55 -9.52 8.90
CA TYR A 169 5.99 -10.67 9.60
C TYR A 169 6.66 -10.85 10.96
N SER A 170 5.97 -11.56 11.84
CA SER A 170 6.52 -12.07 13.08
C SER A 170 6.15 -13.53 13.26
N ILE A 171 6.98 -14.28 13.98
CA ILE A 171 6.69 -15.66 14.33
C ILE A 171 6.36 -15.70 15.82
N ARG A 172 5.11 -16.00 16.15
CA ARG A 172 4.60 -16.03 17.53
C ARG A 172 4.14 -17.44 17.85
N ASN A 173 4.77 -18.09 18.84
CA ASN A 173 4.41 -19.46 19.25
C ASN A 173 4.37 -20.47 18.08
N GLY A 174 5.32 -20.38 17.13
CA GLY A 174 5.37 -21.25 15.95
C GLY A 174 4.34 -20.94 14.86
N ARG A 175 3.67 -19.78 14.94
CA ARG A 175 2.67 -19.32 13.97
C ARG A 175 3.15 -18.09 13.22
N LEU A 176 2.86 -18.02 11.93
CA LEU A 176 3.24 -16.90 11.07
C LEU A 176 2.18 -15.80 11.15
N VAL A 177 2.57 -14.65 11.71
CA VAL A 177 1.71 -13.48 11.81
C VAL A 177 2.14 -12.45 10.78
N LEU A 178 1.22 -12.07 9.91
CA LEU A 178 1.36 -11.03 8.90
C LEU A 178 1.27 -9.65 9.56
N GLY A 179 2.27 -8.81 9.32
CA GLY A 179 2.31 -7.43 9.79
C GLY A 179 1.98 -6.44 8.67
N GLU A 180 2.54 -5.25 8.77
CA GLU A 180 2.29 -4.14 7.84
C GLU A 180 2.92 -4.35 6.46
N LEU A 181 2.26 -3.79 5.45
CA LEU A 181 2.80 -3.62 4.10
C LEU A 181 3.95 -2.62 4.08
N TYR A 182 4.92 -2.86 3.20
CA TYR A 182 5.96 -1.90 2.89
C TYR A 182 6.32 -1.92 1.40
N ALA A 183 6.78 -0.78 0.89
CA ALA A 183 7.19 -0.66 -0.49
C ALA A 183 8.61 -1.18 -0.70
N VAL A 184 8.82 -1.83 -1.83
CA VAL A 184 10.13 -2.37 -2.22
C VAL A 184 10.59 -1.70 -3.50
N GLY A 185 11.77 -1.09 -3.47
CA GLY A 185 12.44 -0.60 -4.68
C GLY A 185 12.97 -1.77 -5.49
N ASN A 186 14.01 -2.42 -4.96
CA ASN A 186 14.63 -3.62 -5.52
C ASN A 186 14.98 -4.66 -4.44
N VAL A 187 15.20 -5.89 -4.89
CA VAL A 187 15.72 -7.00 -4.09
C VAL A 187 16.96 -7.55 -4.78
N SER A 188 18.07 -7.65 -4.05
CA SER A 188 19.29 -8.31 -4.52
C SER A 188 19.52 -9.61 -3.75
N GLY A 189 19.94 -10.67 -4.45
CA GLY A 189 20.02 -12.01 -3.87
C GLY A 189 18.66 -12.73 -3.85
N THR A 190 18.58 -13.83 -3.10
CA THR A 190 17.39 -14.69 -3.04
C THR A 190 17.16 -15.23 -1.63
N GLY A 191 15.89 -15.50 -1.31
CA GLY A 191 15.50 -16.13 -0.06
C GLY A 191 16.02 -15.40 1.19
N ALA A 192 16.57 -16.16 2.13
CA ALA A 192 17.02 -15.65 3.42
C ALA A 192 18.19 -14.66 3.35
N ASN A 193 19.00 -14.74 2.28
CA ASN A 193 20.17 -13.89 2.08
C ASN A 193 19.85 -12.68 1.18
N ALA A 194 18.57 -12.47 0.84
CA ALA A 194 18.16 -11.34 0.01
C ALA A 194 18.29 -10.02 0.78
N THR A 195 18.88 -9.01 0.14
CA THR A 195 18.90 -7.64 0.63
C THR A 195 17.77 -6.86 -0.04
N ILE A 196 16.92 -6.21 0.76
CA ILE A 196 15.70 -5.55 0.30
C ILE A 196 15.83 -4.05 0.54
N SER A 197 15.66 -3.26 -0.51
CA SER A 197 15.51 -1.79 -0.39
C SER A 197 14.10 -1.46 0.07
N LYS A 198 13.94 -1.38 1.40
CA LYS A 198 12.65 -1.13 2.09
C LYS A 198 12.36 0.37 2.18
N TYR A 199 11.13 0.74 1.84
CA TYR A 199 10.57 2.08 1.99
C TYR A 199 9.21 2.00 2.69
N PRO A 200 8.73 3.10 3.30
CA PRO A 200 7.37 3.13 3.80
C PRO A 200 6.38 2.82 2.68
N TRP A 201 5.27 2.16 3.01
CA TRP A 201 4.30 1.75 2.00
C TRP A 201 3.86 2.93 1.14
N SER A 202 3.69 2.70 -0.16
CA SER A 202 3.28 3.70 -1.14
C SER A 202 2.36 3.07 -2.16
N VAL A 203 1.36 3.82 -2.60
CA VAL A 203 0.35 3.33 -3.54
C VAL A 203 1.00 2.84 -4.85
N PRO A 204 0.43 1.82 -5.51
CA PRO A 204 0.89 1.36 -6.82
C PRO A 204 1.08 2.50 -7.82
N GLY A 205 2.10 2.40 -8.67
CA GLY A 205 2.47 3.43 -9.65
C GLY A 205 3.40 4.52 -9.10
N THR A 206 3.68 4.49 -7.79
CA THR A 206 4.60 5.44 -7.14
C THR A 206 6.03 4.92 -7.16
N HIS A 207 6.93 5.72 -7.73
CA HIS A 207 8.37 5.51 -7.56
C HIS A 207 8.77 5.85 -6.12
N VAL A 208 9.48 4.93 -5.46
CA VAL A 208 9.95 5.11 -4.07
C VAL A 208 11.46 5.30 -3.99
N ASP A 209 12.16 5.03 -5.08
CA ASP A 209 13.58 5.15 -5.28
C ASP A 209 13.87 5.98 -6.54
N GLY A 210 15.16 6.27 -6.78
CA GLY A 210 15.59 7.06 -7.93
C GLY A 210 15.20 8.54 -7.85
N ILE A 211 15.50 9.27 -8.93
CA ILE A 211 15.17 10.70 -9.04
C ILE A 211 13.68 10.91 -9.29
N GLU A 212 13.03 9.92 -9.90
CA GLU A 212 11.62 9.92 -10.23
C GLU A 212 10.73 9.97 -8.98
N SER A 213 11.22 9.47 -7.84
CA SER A 213 10.51 9.55 -6.54
C SER A 213 10.13 10.98 -6.15
N TRP A 214 10.90 11.99 -6.57
CA TRP A 214 10.60 13.41 -6.32
C TRP A 214 9.36 13.93 -7.05
N LEU A 215 8.91 13.26 -8.11
CA LEU A 215 7.74 13.66 -8.88
C LEU A 215 6.43 13.17 -8.26
N TYR A 216 6.49 12.37 -7.19
CA TYR A 216 5.32 11.79 -6.55
C TYR A 216 5.03 12.46 -5.20
N PRO A 217 3.74 12.70 -4.89
CA PRO A 217 3.37 13.27 -3.61
C PRO A 217 3.67 12.29 -2.47
N ILE A 218 4.01 12.85 -1.31
CA ILE A 218 4.18 12.08 -0.07
C ILE A 218 2.83 11.46 0.28
N VAL A 219 2.82 10.14 0.53
CA VAL A 219 1.63 9.43 1.00
C VAL A 219 1.58 9.41 2.54
N PRO A 220 0.40 9.36 3.18
CA PRO A 220 0.28 9.39 4.65
C PRO A 220 1.12 8.34 5.38
N SER A 221 1.16 7.13 4.82
CA SER A 221 1.96 6.01 5.32
C SER A 221 3.46 6.28 5.35
N GLN A 222 3.96 7.30 4.64
CA GLN A 222 5.35 7.76 4.73
C GLN A 222 5.60 8.76 5.87
N VAL A 223 4.55 9.36 6.43
CA VAL A 223 4.63 10.41 7.46
C VAL A 223 4.35 9.85 8.85
N THR A 224 3.44 8.88 8.96
CA THR A 224 2.95 8.35 10.23
C THR A 224 3.61 7.02 10.64
N GLY A 225 4.83 6.78 10.14
CA GLY A 225 5.53 5.49 10.24
C GLY A 225 5.58 4.86 11.62
#